data_AF-A0A920J407-F1
#
_entry.id   AF-A0A920J407-F1
#
_cell.length_a   1.000
_cell.length_b   1.000
_cell.length_c   1.000
_cell.angle_alpha   90.00
_cell.angle_beta   90.00
_cell.angle_gamma   90.00
#
_symmetry.space_group_name_H-M   'P 1'
#
loop_
_entity.id
_entity.type
_entity.pdbx_description
1 polymer ?
#
loop_
_entity_poly.entity_id
_entity_poly.type
_entity_poly.pdbx_seq_one_letter_code
_entity_poly.pdbx_strand_id
1 'polypeptide(L)'
;MVIGHELGHNVMNHMDKKRTNYLLGSIFDIAAAAYGVNTQGAFGSAAMQVYSQEFEAEADYVGLYYLHRAGYKIEDAVYFWRNFAAEHPGSIRANHAASHPATSERFIAMESVISEIKNKEFNSLPIQPEF
;
A
#
# COMPACT_ATOMS: atom_id res chain seq x y z
N MET A 1 5.29 12.66 1.44
CA MET A 1 4.87 11.29 1.13
C MET A 1 4.07 10.63 2.22
N VAL A 2 4.62 10.44 3.44
CA VAL A 2 3.94 9.72 4.53
C VAL A 2 2.46 10.07 4.68
N ILE A 3 2.13 11.36 4.85
CA ILE A 3 0.72 11.79 5.03
C ILE A 3 -0.15 11.50 3.79
N GLY A 4 0.39 11.71 2.58
CA GLY A 4 -0.35 11.41 1.35
C GLY A 4 -0.62 9.91 1.20
N HIS A 5 0.35 9.08 1.57
CA HIS A 5 0.24 7.62 1.57
C HIS A 5 -0.82 7.13 2.58
N GLU A 6 -0.81 7.61 3.82
CA GLU A 6 -1.83 7.25 4.82
C GLU A 6 -3.23 7.71 4.41
N LEU A 7 -3.34 8.89 3.79
CA LEU A 7 -4.61 9.35 3.22
C LEU A 7 -5.07 8.44 2.08
N GLY A 8 -4.14 7.96 1.25
CA GLY A 8 -4.41 6.95 0.22
C GLY A 8 -4.99 5.67 0.81
N HIS A 9 -4.39 5.13 1.87
CA HIS A 9 -4.95 3.97 2.59
C HIS A 9 -6.37 4.20 3.10
N ASN A 10 -6.64 5.39 3.63
CA ASN A 10 -7.95 5.74 4.16
C ASN A 10 -9.00 5.85 3.05
N VAL A 11 -8.72 6.61 1.99
CA VAL A 11 -9.66 6.80 0.88
C VAL A 11 -9.97 5.48 0.17
N MET A 12 -8.98 4.59 0.05
CA MET A 12 -9.14 3.30 -0.62
C MET A 12 -9.64 2.19 0.32
N ASN A 13 -9.97 2.52 1.57
CA ASN A 13 -10.52 1.62 2.58
C ASN A 13 -9.67 0.35 2.80
N HIS A 14 -8.33 0.46 2.73
CA HIS A 14 -7.43 -0.69 2.82
C HIS A 14 -7.54 -1.46 4.13
N MET A 15 -7.81 -0.76 5.25
CA MET A 15 -8.00 -1.41 6.55
C MET A 15 -9.26 -2.29 6.57
N ASP A 16 -10.36 -1.82 5.98
CA ASP A 16 -11.61 -2.59 5.90
C ASP A 16 -11.47 -3.78 4.95
N LYS A 17 -10.74 -3.62 3.84
CA LYS A 17 -10.39 -4.74 2.94
C LYS A 17 -9.55 -5.79 3.68
N LYS A 18 -8.49 -5.39 4.41
CA LYS A 18 -7.67 -6.29 5.24
C LYS A 18 -8.50 -7.03 6.28
N ARG A 19 -9.41 -6.33 6.98
CA ARG A 19 -10.32 -6.93 7.97
C ARG A 19 -11.28 -7.92 7.32
N THR A 20 -11.83 -7.58 6.15
CA THR A 20 -12.70 -8.48 5.40
C THR A 20 -11.97 -9.75 4.98
N ASN A 21 -10.74 -9.62 4.47
CA ASN A 21 -9.91 -10.76 4.12
C ASN A 21 -9.61 -11.64 5.34
N TYR A 22 -9.28 -11.03 6.49
CA TYR A 22 -9.07 -11.76 7.75
C TYR A 22 -10.31 -12.58 8.15
N LEU A 23 -11.51 -11.97 8.08
CA LEU A 23 -12.75 -12.64 8.43
C LEU A 23 -13.04 -13.82 7.48
N LEU A 24 -12.81 -13.63 6.18
CA LEU A 24 -12.96 -14.71 5.20
C LEU A 24 -11.98 -15.86 5.46
N GLY A 25 -10.71 -15.56 5.76
CA GLY A 25 -9.72 -16.58 6.14
C GLY A 25 -10.08 -17.31 7.44
N SER A 26 -10.66 -16.58 8.41
CA SER A 26 -11.07 -17.13 9.71
C SER A 26 -12.18 -18.19 9.61
N ILE A 27 -12.93 -18.24 8.50
CA ILE A 27 -13.89 -19.32 8.23
C ILE A 27 -13.17 -20.68 8.20
N PHE A 28 -11.97 -20.73 7.61
CA PHE A 28 -11.15 -21.94 7.57
C PHE A 28 -10.57 -22.30 8.93
N ASP A 29 -10.22 -21.29 9.75
CA ASP A 29 -9.79 -21.51 11.13
C ASP A 29 -10.92 -22.17 11.96
N ILE A 30 -12.17 -21.69 11.80
CA ILE A 30 -13.34 -22.27 12.47
C ILE A 30 -13.60 -23.70 11.99
N ALA A 31 -13.52 -23.94 10.68
CA ALA A 31 -13.71 -25.28 10.11
C ALA A 31 -12.66 -26.25 10.65
N ALA A 32 -11.38 -25.86 10.70
CA ALA A 32 -10.30 -26.69 11.26
C ALA A 32 -10.54 -27.01 12.74
N ALA A 33 -10.97 -26.01 13.52
CA ALA A 33 -11.30 -26.19 14.94
C ALA A 33 -12.44 -27.20 15.15
N ALA A 34 -13.44 -27.24 14.26
CA ALA A 34 -14.53 -28.23 14.30
C ALA A 34 -14.04 -29.68 14.11
N TYR A 35 -12.88 -29.88 13.49
CA TYR A 35 -12.21 -31.18 13.35
C TYR A 35 -11.09 -31.39 14.39
N GLY A 36 -11.01 -30.55 15.43
CA GLY A 36 -10.03 -30.67 16.51
C GLY A 36 -8.64 -30.10 16.21
N VAL A 37 -8.48 -29.35 15.11
CA VAL A 37 -7.22 -28.71 14.73
C VAL A 37 -7.24 -27.25 15.16
N ASN A 38 -6.35 -26.85 16.08
CA ASN A 38 -6.17 -25.45 16.45
C ASN A 38 -5.11 -24.79 15.56
N THR A 39 -5.57 -23.97 14.61
CA THR A 39 -4.72 -23.23 13.66
C THR A 39 -4.17 -21.93 14.24
N GLN A 40 -4.64 -21.51 15.42
CA GLN A 40 -4.28 -20.24 16.05
C GLN A 40 -4.49 -19.00 15.15
N GLY A 41 -5.50 -19.04 14.28
CA GLY A 41 -5.82 -17.92 13.38
C GLY A 41 -4.87 -17.80 12.17
N ALA A 42 -4.13 -18.86 11.85
CA ALA A 42 -3.18 -18.85 10.74
C ALA A 42 -3.85 -18.53 9.40
N PHE A 43 -5.06 -19.05 9.13
CA PHE A 43 -5.74 -18.79 7.86
C PHE A 43 -6.27 -17.36 7.77
N GLY A 44 -6.84 -16.82 8.84
CA GLY A 44 -7.22 -15.40 8.93
C GLY A 44 -6.01 -14.48 8.75
N SER A 45 -4.91 -14.77 9.43
CA SER A 45 -3.68 -13.98 9.35
C SER A 45 -3.05 -14.02 7.95
N ALA A 46 -3.04 -15.19 7.30
CA ALA A 46 -2.57 -15.33 5.93
C ALA A 46 -3.47 -14.56 4.94
N ALA A 47 -4.79 -14.69 5.07
CA ALA A 47 -5.75 -13.99 4.23
C ALA A 47 -5.63 -12.46 4.37
N MET A 48 -5.40 -11.95 5.58
CA MET A 48 -5.18 -10.52 5.83
C MET A 48 -4.01 -9.93 5.04
N GLN A 49 -2.98 -10.73 4.73
CA GLN A 49 -1.81 -10.29 3.97
C GLN A 49 -2.01 -10.31 2.45
N VAL A 50 -3.12 -10.91 1.96
CA VAL A 50 -3.46 -10.92 0.55
C VAL A 50 -3.69 -9.48 0.07
N TYR A 51 -3.10 -9.14 -1.07
CA TYR A 51 -3.06 -7.81 -1.68
C TYR A 51 -2.31 -6.73 -0.88
N SER A 52 -1.55 -7.10 0.15
CA SER A 52 -0.88 -6.10 1.00
C SER A 52 0.08 -5.20 0.24
N GLN A 53 0.83 -5.73 -0.74
CA GLN A 53 1.77 -4.93 -1.56
C GLN A 53 1.03 -4.04 -2.56
N GLU A 54 -0.04 -4.55 -3.14
CA GLU A 54 -0.91 -3.84 -4.07
C GLU A 54 -1.59 -2.65 -3.37
N PHE A 55 -2.00 -2.82 -2.11
CA PHE A 55 -2.53 -1.73 -1.29
C PHE A 55 -1.50 -0.64 -0.98
N GLU A 56 -0.21 -0.99 -0.81
CA GLU A 56 0.85 0.01 -0.66
C GLU A 56 1.05 0.81 -1.95
N ALA A 57 1.07 0.13 -3.10
CA ALA A 57 1.22 0.76 -4.41
C ALA A 57 0.01 1.65 -4.76
N GLU A 58 -1.21 1.19 -4.46
CA GLU A 58 -2.46 1.95 -4.63
C GLU A 58 -2.49 3.19 -3.71
N ALA A 59 -2.01 3.06 -2.46
CA ALA A 59 -1.87 4.18 -1.54
C ALA A 59 -0.82 5.20 -1.99
N ASP A 60 0.33 4.76 -2.52
CA ASP A 60 1.34 5.65 -3.12
C ASP A 60 0.78 6.39 -4.34
N TYR A 61 0.07 5.67 -5.21
CA TYR A 61 -0.56 6.23 -6.42
C TYR A 61 -1.51 7.38 -6.06
N VAL A 62 -2.51 7.11 -5.23
CA VAL A 62 -3.49 8.12 -4.81
C VAL A 62 -2.83 9.23 -3.99
N GLY A 63 -1.88 8.88 -3.12
CA GLY A 63 -1.15 9.83 -2.28
C GLY A 63 -0.35 10.87 -3.07
N LEU A 64 0.32 10.46 -4.15
CA LEU A 64 1.06 11.37 -5.03
C LEU A 64 0.14 12.37 -5.73
N TYR A 65 -1.00 11.91 -6.23
CA TYR A 65 -2.02 12.79 -6.80
C TYR A 65 -2.50 13.84 -5.80
N TYR A 66 -2.76 13.44 -4.55
CA TYR A 66 -3.23 14.36 -3.52
C TYR A 66 -2.17 15.36 -3.09
N LEU A 67 -0.91 14.94 -2.97
CA LEU A 67 0.19 15.86 -2.68
C LEU A 67 0.35 16.91 -3.77
N HIS A 68 0.37 16.50 -5.04
CA HIS A 68 0.49 17.43 -6.16
C HIS A 68 -0.68 18.41 -6.22
N ARG A 69 -1.93 17.92 -6.11
CA ARG A 69 -3.13 18.78 -6.09
C ARG A 69 -3.16 19.75 -4.91
N ALA A 70 -2.51 19.41 -3.80
CA ALA A 70 -2.36 20.28 -2.64
C ALA A 70 -1.19 21.28 -2.78
N GLY A 71 -0.50 21.31 -3.93
CA GLY A 71 0.59 22.25 -4.23
C GLY A 71 1.96 21.80 -3.72
N TYR A 72 2.12 20.55 -3.29
CA TYR A 72 3.42 20.01 -2.88
C TYR A 72 4.22 19.52 -4.09
N LYS A 73 5.54 19.67 -4.02
CA LYS A 73 6.47 19.04 -4.96
C LYS A 73 6.47 17.53 -4.75
N ILE A 74 6.35 16.79 -5.85
CA ILE A 74 6.26 15.32 -5.84
C ILE A 74 7.51 14.67 -6.43
N GLU A 75 8.44 15.43 -7.00
CA GLU A 75 9.64 14.90 -7.66
C GLU A 75 10.57 14.19 -6.68
N ASP A 76 10.67 14.73 -5.46
CA ASP A 76 11.55 14.17 -4.44
C ASP A 76 10.82 13.21 -3.48
N ALA A 77 9.53 12.99 -3.73
CA ALA A 77 8.66 12.14 -2.91
C ALA A 77 9.23 10.74 -2.74
N VAL A 78 9.69 10.14 -3.84
CA VAL A 78 10.18 8.77 -3.90
C VAL A 78 11.43 8.56 -3.03
N TYR A 79 12.25 9.60 -2.86
CA TYR A 79 13.49 9.50 -2.11
C TYR A 79 13.28 9.34 -0.61
N PHE A 80 12.11 9.73 -0.08
CA PHE A 80 11.76 9.43 1.30
C PHE A 80 11.83 7.92 1.56
N TRP A 81 11.15 7.12 0.73
CA TRP A 81 11.10 5.66 0.90
C TRP A 81 12.43 4.99 0.60
N ARG A 82 13.18 5.49 -0.38
CA ARG A 82 14.55 5.02 -0.65
C ARG A 82 15.47 5.25 0.56
N ASN A 83 15.46 6.46 1.14
CA ASN A 83 16.29 6.78 2.30
C ASN A 83 15.86 5.97 3.52
N PHE A 84 14.55 5.83 3.74
CA PHE A 84 14.00 4.98 4.79
C PHE A 84 14.47 3.53 4.67
N ALA A 85 14.44 2.95 3.46
CA ALA A 85 14.94 1.60 3.19
C ALA A 85 16.45 1.47 3.42
N ALA A 86 17.23 2.52 3.12
CA ALA A 86 18.67 2.53 3.35
C ALA A 86 19.03 2.56 4.85
N GLU A 87 18.29 3.35 5.64
CA GLU A 87 18.46 3.43 7.09
C GLU A 87 17.88 2.21 7.82
N HIS A 88 16.81 1.63 7.28
CA HIS A 88 16.10 0.50 7.86
C HIS A 88 16.00 -0.66 6.86
N PRO A 89 17.09 -1.38 6.54
CA PRO A 89 17.07 -2.45 5.53
C PRO A 89 16.03 -3.56 5.77
N GLY A 90 15.59 -3.73 7.03
CA GLY A 90 14.50 -4.64 7.38
C GLY A 90 13.15 -4.26 6.77
N SER A 91 12.91 -2.98 6.46
CA SER A 91 11.67 -2.48 5.85
C SER A 91 11.54 -2.85 4.37
N ILE A 92 12.62 -3.27 3.72
CA ILE A 92 12.60 -3.72 2.31
C ILE A 92 11.85 -5.04 2.18
N ARG A 93 11.90 -5.89 3.20
CA ARG A 93 11.27 -7.22 3.12
C ARG A 93 9.76 -7.07 3.24
N ALA A 94 9.04 -7.64 2.27
CA ALA A 94 7.60 -7.91 2.37
C ALA A 94 7.35 -9.07 3.35
N ASN A 95 7.72 -8.89 4.62
CA ASN A 95 7.48 -9.83 5.70
C ASN A 95 6.58 -9.20 6.77
N HIS A 96 6.07 -10.03 7.68
CA HIS A 96 5.16 -9.61 8.75
C HIS A 96 5.74 -8.54 9.72
N ALA A 97 7.03 -8.19 9.63
CA ALA A 97 7.66 -7.22 10.50
C ALA A 97 7.58 -5.78 9.95
N ALA A 98 7.29 -5.60 8.66
CA ALA A 98 7.15 -4.29 8.04
C ALA A 98 5.66 -3.99 7.78
N SER A 99 5.12 -2.95 8.43
CA SER A 99 3.75 -2.49 8.19
C SER A 99 3.57 -1.89 6.80
N HIS A 100 4.59 -1.13 6.34
CA HIS A 100 4.67 -0.51 5.02
C HIS A 100 6.01 -0.86 4.36
N PRO A 101 6.11 -2.01 3.67
CA PRO A 101 7.37 -2.42 3.05
C PRO A 101 7.84 -1.42 1.99
N ALA A 102 9.08 -0.96 2.10
CA ALA A 102 9.70 0.02 1.20
C ALA A 102 10.45 -0.71 0.07
N THR A 103 9.69 -1.36 -0.82
CA THR A 103 10.23 -2.20 -1.88
C THR A 103 10.74 -1.39 -3.08
N SER A 104 11.60 -2.00 -3.90
CA SER A 104 12.07 -1.42 -5.17
C SER A 104 10.93 -1.23 -6.17
N GLU A 105 9.95 -2.13 -6.15
CA GLU A 105 8.77 -2.10 -7.00
C GLU A 105 7.95 -0.84 -6.74
N ARG A 106 7.78 -0.46 -5.47
CA ARG A 106 7.11 0.79 -5.09
C ARG A 106 7.87 2.02 -5.58
N PHE A 107 9.20 2.01 -5.49
CA PHE A 107 10.03 3.09 -6.04
C PHE A 107 9.76 3.31 -7.53
N ILE A 108 9.80 2.22 -8.31
CA ILE A 108 9.54 2.27 -9.76
C ILE A 108 8.10 2.71 -10.05
N ALA A 109 7.13 2.20 -9.30
CA ALA A 109 5.73 2.57 -9.45
C ALA A 109 5.54 4.07 -9.22
N MET A 110 6.04 4.62 -8.12
CA MET A 110 5.94 6.06 -7.80
C MET A 110 6.56 6.96 -8.88
N GLU A 111 7.73 6.59 -9.42
CA GLU A 111 8.35 7.33 -10.55
C GLU A 111 7.45 7.35 -11.78
N SER A 112 6.75 6.24 -12.07
CA SER A 112 5.77 6.17 -13.14
C SER A 112 4.58 7.10 -12.86
N VAL A 113 4.06 7.14 -11.62
CA VAL A 113 2.95 8.04 -11.23
C VAL A 113 3.35 9.51 -11.37
N ILE A 114 4.57 9.87 -10.94
CA ILE A 114 5.08 11.23 -11.09
C ILE A 114 5.14 11.61 -12.58
N SER A 115 5.60 10.68 -13.43
CA SER A 115 5.64 10.88 -14.88
C SER A 115 4.24 11.04 -15.49
N GLU A 116 3.27 10.24 -15.03
CA GLU A 116 1.86 10.34 -15.41
C GLU A 116 1.26 11.70 -15.03
N ILE A 117 1.45 12.15 -13.79
CA ILE A 117 0.96 13.45 -13.31
C ILE A 117 1.53 14.59 -14.15
N LYS A 118 2.84 14.58 -14.42
CA LYS A 118 3.50 15.58 -15.26
C LYS A 118 2.98 15.58 -16.69
N ASN A 119 2.70 14.40 -17.24
CA ASN A 119 2.10 14.28 -18.57
C ASN A 119 0.68 14.89 -18.59
N LYS A 120 -0.14 14.60 -17.58
CA LYS A 120 -1.47 15.21 -17.44
C LYS A 120 -1.39 16.73 -17.31
N GLU A 121 -0.46 17.24 -16.51
CA GLU A 121 -0.22 18.68 -16.36
C GLU A 121 0.18 19.33 -17.68
N PHE A 122 1.16 18.77 -18.38
CA PHE A 122 1.62 19.26 -19.69
C PHE A 122 0.48 19.31 -20.73
N ASN A 123 -0.38 18.30 -20.73
CA ASN A 123 -1.51 18.21 -21.65
C ASN A 123 -2.78 18.92 -21.15
N SER A 124 -2.71 19.66 -20.04
CA SER A 124 -3.88 20.33 -19.42
C SER A 124 -5.05 19.37 -19.14
N LEU A 125 -4.76 18.12 -18.83
CA LEU A 125 -5.74 17.11 -18.45
C LEU A 125 -6.08 17.22 -16.95
N PRO A 126 -7.25 16.72 -16.51
CA PRO A 126 -7.59 16.67 -15.09
C PRO A 126 -6.55 15.88 -14.29
N ILE A 127 -6.00 16.50 -13.23
CA ILE A 127 -5.07 15.83 -12.32
C ILE A 127 -5.86 15.00 -11.31
N GLN A 128 -6.29 13.81 -11.74
CA GLN A 128 -7.02 12.86 -10.91
C GLN A 128 -6.47 11.43 -11.11
N PRO A 129 -6.48 10.60 -10.06
CA PRO A 129 -6.20 9.18 -10.19
C PRO A 129 -7.16 8.51 -11.17
N GLU A 130 -6.67 7.50 -11.88
CA GLU A 130 -7.47 6.62 -12.72
C GLU A 130 -7.93 5.43 -11.87
N PHE A 131 -9.24 5.12 -11.90
CA PHE A 131 -9.89 4.04 -11.16
C PHE A 131 -10.59 3.09 -12.13
#